data_AF-A0A3S0FR17-F1
#
_entry.id   AF-A0A3S0FR17-F1
#
_cell.length_a   1.000
_cell.length_b   1.000
_cell.length_c   1.000
_cell.angle_alpha   90.00
_cell.angle_beta   90.00
_cell.angle_gamma   90.00
#
_symmetry.space_group_name_H-M   'P 1'
#
loop_
_entity.id
_entity.type
_entity.pdbx_description
1 polymer ?
#
loop_
_entity_poly.entity_id
_entity_poly.type
_entity_poly.pdbx_seq_one_letter_code
_entity_poly.pdbx_strand_id
1 'polypeptide(L)'
;MNRYPLWKNLLIGLVLLWGLIYTLPNFYGEVPAVQVSSGKATLKLDTAATLKRVEESLAAAGLQHDGLFADLNSVRIRFHDTDTQLKAKDAVEKAFNPDASDPSYVVALNLLSASPQWLTSIHALPMYLGLDLRGGVHFLLQVDIKGAVTKRLDATTGDLRTLLRDKNVRHIGIAREGQSVVVRFRDTENQSRAKAVITANTNDLQLVEGQDGADFKLTANLTPLAQKTIQEFAIKQNISTLHNRINELGVAEPVIQQQGLDRIVVQLPGVQDVAKAKDILGRTATLEIRMVDDTPGALEAAMTGAVPAGTELYNERGGRPLLVKKQVVLTGERLTDAQPGFDGQTHEPAVHLTLDAAGARIFKDVTRENVNKRMAILLIEKGKGEVVTAPVIRGEIGGGRVQISGRMSSEEATDTALLLRAGSLAAPMEIIEERTIGPSLGADNISKGFHSTLWGFIAIAVFMCLYYMLFGFVSVIALASNLLLLVALLSLLQATLTLPGIAAIALTLGMAIDANVLINERIREELRNGSSPQAAIHAGYDRAFDTILDS
;
A
#
# COMPACT_ATOMS: atom_id res chain seq x y z
N MET A 1 -44.83 32.25 15.98
CA MET A 1 -44.05 31.03 15.71
C MET A 1 -43.14 31.34 14.55
N ASN A 2 -41.81 31.42 14.77
CA ASN A 2 -40.85 31.36 13.68
C ASN A 2 -41.04 30.03 12.94
N ARG A 3 -41.85 30.05 11.88
CA ARG A 3 -42.00 28.92 10.98
C ARG A 3 -40.86 29.03 10.00
N TYR A 4 -39.76 28.31 10.27
CA TYR A 4 -38.85 27.98 9.18
C TYR A 4 -39.69 27.40 8.03
N PRO A 5 -39.43 27.80 6.78
CA PRO A 5 -40.10 27.22 5.62
C PRO A 5 -40.10 25.69 5.70
N LEU A 6 -41.20 25.04 5.32
CA LEU A 6 -41.35 23.59 5.42
C LEU A 6 -40.17 22.83 4.80
N TRP A 7 -39.62 23.34 3.70
CA TRP A 7 -38.45 22.76 3.04
C TRP A 7 -37.18 22.77 3.92
N LYS A 8 -36.97 23.80 4.76
CA LYS A 8 -35.83 23.86 5.69
C LYS A 8 -35.97 22.82 6.79
N ASN A 9 -37.17 22.66 7.36
CA ASN A 9 -37.42 21.64 8.37
C ASN A 9 -37.30 20.22 7.80
N LEU A 10 -37.79 20.01 6.56
CA LEU A 10 -37.61 18.75 5.83
C LEU A 10 -36.12 18.47 5.55
N LEU A 11 -35.36 19.48 5.15
CA LEU A 11 -33.92 19.37 4.92
C LEU A 11 -33.19 18.97 6.21
N ILE A 12 -33.47 19.64 7.33
CA ILE A 12 -32.88 19.30 8.63
C ILE A 12 -33.22 17.85 9.01
N GLY A 13 -34.48 17.44 8.88
CA GLY A 13 -34.90 16.07 9.14
C GLY A 13 -34.18 15.04 8.26
N LEU A 14 -34.00 15.35 6.97
CA LEU A 14 -33.26 14.50 6.04
C LEU A 14 -31.77 14.41 6.39
N VAL A 15 -31.14 15.52 6.76
CA VAL A 15 -29.73 15.55 7.20
C VAL A 15 -29.54 14.74 8.47
N LEU A 16 -30.44 14.84 9.45
CA LEU A 16 -30.38 14.06 10.68
C LEU A 16 -30.60 12.56 10.43
N LEU A 17 -31.56 12.21 9.56
CA LEU A 17 -31.78 10.83 9.14
C LEU A 17 -30.53 10.24 8.47
N TRP A 18 -29.92 11.02 7.57
CA TRP A 18 -28.72 10.59 6.86
C TRP A 18 -27.53 10.44 7.82
N GLY A 19 -27.33 11.42 8.71
CA GLY A 19 -26.35 11.34 9.78
C GLY A 19 -26.55 10.11 10.66
N LEU A 20 -27.79 9.77 11.02
CA LEU A 20 -28.10 8.58 11.81
C LEU A 20 -27.69 7.31 11.06
N ILE A 21 -28.06 7.19 9.78
CA ILE A 21 -27.73 6.02 8.94
C ILE A 21 -26.22 5.80 8.85
N TYR A 22 -25.44 6.86 8.61
CA TYR A 22 -23.97 6.76 8.50
C TYR A 22 -23.26 6.62 9.86
N THR A 23 -23.94 6.93 10.96
CA THR A 23 -23.40 6.74 12.31
C THR A 23 -23.65 5.32 12.82
N LEU A 24 -24.76 4.68 12.43
CA LEU A 24 -25.17 3.34 12.88
C LEU A 24 -24.07 2.26 12.83
N PRO A 25 -23.26 2.13 11.75
CA PRO A 25 -22.20 1.12 11.66
C PRO A 25 -21.22 1.12 12.85
N ASN A 26 -20.97 2.30 13.44
CA ASN A 26 -20.03 2.47 14.53
C ASN A 26 -20.50 1.83 15.85
N PHE A 27 -21.80 1.55 16.01
CA PHE A 27 -22.35 0.92 17.21
C PHE A 27 -22.34 -0.61 17.19
N TYR A 28 -22.09 -1.23 16.03
CA TYR A 28 -22.07 -2.70 15.92
C TYR A 28 -20.75 -3.31 16.39
N GLY A 29 -19.66 -2.54 16.45
CA GLY A 29 -18.34 -3.04 16.83
C GLY A 29 -17.72 -3.97 15.80
N GLU A 30 -16.70 -4.73 16.23
CA GLU A 30 -15.97 -5.68 15.40
C GLU A 30 -16.20 -7.11 15.90
N VAL A 31 -16.22 -8.07 14.97
CA VAL A 31 -16.28 -9.51 15.24
C VAL A 31 -15.04 -10.23 14.72
N PRO A 32 -14.57 -11.28 15.43
CA PRO A 32 -13.53 -12.20 14.95
C PRO A 32 -13.81 -12.71 13.54
N ALA A 33 -12.80 -12.65 12.67
CA ALA A 33 -12.94 -13.11 11.31
C ALA A 33 -11.69 -13.83 10.80
N VAL A 34 -11.88 -14.81 9.91
CA VAL A 34 -10.78 -15.42 9.15
C VAL A 34 -10.89 -14.93 7.71
N GLN A 35 -9.78 -14.44 7.19
CA GLN A 35 -9.66 -14.00 5.81
C GLN A 35 -8.79 -15.00 5.04
N VAL A 36 -9.29 -15.42 3.89
CA VAL A 36 -8.55 -16.18 2.88
C VAL A 36 -8.34 -15.26 1.69
N SER A 37 -7.09 -14.89 1.43
CA SER A 37 -6.70 -14.15 0.24
C SER A 37 -5.70 -14.95 -0.58
N SER A 38 -5.48 -14.49 -1.80
CA SER A 38 -4.39 -15.04 -2.60
C SER A 38 -3.05 -14.76 -1.92
N GLY A 39 -2.22 -15.79 -1.76
CA GLY A 39 -0.88 -15.67 -1.18
C GLY A 39 0.21 -15.36 -2.20
N LYS A 40 -0.14 -15.35 -3.48
CA LYS A 40 0.78 -15.08 -4.59
C LYS A 40 0.21 -13.94 -5.39
N ALA A 41 1.01 -12.90 -5.65
CA ALA A 41 0.61 -11.73 -6.43
C ALA A 41 0.07 -12.09 -7.83
N THR A 42 0.33 -13.31 -8.30
CA THR A 42 -0.08 -13.79 -9.62
C THR A 42 -1.35 -14.66 -9.64
N LEU A 43 -1.84 -15.12 -8.49
CA LEU A 43 -3.00 -16.00 -8.40
C LEU A 43 -4.26 -15.14 -8.18
N LYS A 44 -5.15 -15.05 -9.18
CA LYS A 44 -6.48 -14.44 -9.02
C LYS A 44 -7.38 -15.41 -8.25
N LEU A 45 -8.07 -14.90 -7.23
CA LEU A 45 -8.95 -15.70 -6.39
C LEU A 45 -10.27 -15.96 -7.13
N ASP A 46 -10.60 -17.22 -7.43
CA ASP A 46 -11.97 -17.57 -7.79
C ASP A 46 -12.82 -17.54 -6.53
N THR A 47 -13.56 -16.44 -6.34
CA THR A 47 -14.34 -16.18 -5.13
C THR A 47 -15.42 -17.23 -4.89
N ALA A 48 -16.07 -17.73 -5.95
CA ALA A 48 -17.14 -18.71 -5.84
C ALA A 48 -16.60 -20.09 -5.44
N ALA A 49 -15.54 -20.55 -6.10
CA ALA A 49 -14.89 -21.82 -5.77
C ALA A 49 -14.24 -21.78 -4.37
N THR A 50 -13.62 -20.65 -4.02
CA THR A 50 -12.99 -20.45 -2.71
C THR A 50 -14.03 -20.44 -1.60
N LEU A 51 -15.15 -19.76 -1.77
CA LEU A 51 -16.22 -19.70 -0.78
C LEU A 51 -16.78 -21.11 -0.51
N LYS A 52 -17.04 -21.89 -1.56
CA LYS A 52 -17.51 -23.27 -1.42
C LYS A 52 -16.50 -24.16 -0.66
N ARG A 53 -15.20 -24.07 -1.01
CA ARG A 53 -14.15 -24.84 -0.34
C ARG A 53 -13.97 -24.44 1.13
N VAL A 54 -14.12 -23.15 1.44
CA VAL A 54 -14.15 -22.64 2.81
C VAL A 54 -15.32 -23.27 3.58
N GLU A 55 -16.52 -23.23 3.03
CA GLU A 55 -17.73 -23.80 3.65
C GLU A 55 -17.57 -25.30 3.92
N GLU A 56 -17.07 -26.06 2.94
CA GLU A 56 -16.77 -27.49 3.08
C GLU A 56 -15.73 -27.75 4.19
N SER A 57 -14.68 -26.92 4.28
CA SER A 57 -13.64 -27.06 5.31
C SER A 57 -14.15 -26.78 6.73
N LEU A 58 -15.05 -25.79 6.88
CA LEU A 58 -15.67 -25.45 8.16
C LEU A 58 -16.66 -26.53 8.59
N ALA A 59 -17.47 -27.03 7.64
CA ALA A 59 -18.41 -28.12 7.88
C ALA A 59 -17.68 -29.41 8.30
N ALA A 60 -16.57 -29.76 7.65
CA ALA A 60 -15.73 -30.91 8.02
C ALA A 60 -15.12 -30.78 9.42
N ALA A 61 -14.84 -29.56 9.87
CA ALA A 61 -14.34 -29.27 11.21
C ALA A 61 -15.47 -29.13 12.27
N GLY A 62 -16.75 -29.16 11.86
CA GLY A 62 -17.90 -28.97 12.74
C GLY A 62 -18.01 -27.56 13.32
N LEU A 63 -17.48 -26.55 12.62
CA LEU A 63 -17.46 -25.16 13.08
C LEU A 63 -18.61 -24.37 12.47
N GLN A 64 -19.33 -23.61 13.29
CA GLN A 64 -20.36 -22.68 12.84
C GLN A 64 -19.74 -21.31 12.52
N HIS A 65 -20.32 -20.61 11.54
CA HIS A 65 -19.91 -19.25 11.16
C HIS A 65 -21.14 -18.33 11.14
N ASP A 66 -20.94 -17.05 11.46
CA ASP A 66 -22.02 -16.05 11.51
C ASP A 66 -22.27 -15.41 10.14
N GLY A 67 -21.35 -15.58 9.20
CA GLY A 67 -21.52 -15.13 7.83
C GLY A 67 -20.27 -15.29 6.97
N LEU A 68 -20.51 -15.46 5.68
CA LEU A 68 -19.49 -15.55 4.62
C LEU A 68 -19.63 -14.34 3.70
N PHE A 69 -18.50 -13.68 3.44
CA PHE A 69 -18.42 -12.48 2.62
C PHE A 69 -17.31 -12.69 1.60
N ALA A 70 -17.63 -12.49 0.32
CA ALA A 70 -16.62 -12.46 -0.72
C ALA A 70 -16.41 -11.02 -1.19
N ASP A 71 -15.15 -10.64 -1.32
CA ASP A 71 -14.69 -9.43 -1.97
C ASP A 71 -13.89 -9.83 -3.22
N LEU A 72 -13.52 -8.87 -4.08
CA LEU A 72 -12.83 -9.13 -5.36
C LEU A 72 -11.58 -10.02 -5.21
N ASN A 73 -10.83 -9.85 -4.12
CA ASN A 73 -9.54 -10.51 -3.90
C ASN A 73 -9.47 -11.36 -2.61
N SER A 74 -10.56 -11.48 -1.86
CA SER A 74 -10.55 -12.23 -0.59
C SER A 74 -11.92 -12.81 -0.22
N VAL A 75 -11.92 -13.94 0.48
CA VAL A 75 -13.10 -14.48 1.16
C VAL A 75 -12.90 -14.30 2.66
N ARG A 76 -13.93 -13.81 3.33
CA ARG A 76 -13.92 -13.43 4.74
C ARG A 76 -15.04 -14.16 5.46
N ILE A 77 -14.73 -14.77 6.60
CA ILE A 77 -15.66 -15.54 7.41
C ILE A 77 -15.74 -14.89 8.78
N ARG A 78 -16.95 -14.60 9.27
CA ARG A 78 -17.18 -14.06 10.63
C ARG A 78 -17.49 -15.19 11.62
N PHE A 79 -16.99 -15.04 12.83
CA PHE A 79 -17.19 -15.98 13.94
C PHE A 79 -17.65 -15.24 15.19
N HIS A 80 -18.35 -15.98 16.06
CA HIS A 80 -18.89 -15.43 17.29
C HIS A 80 -17.79 -15.09 18.31
N ASP A 81 -16.73 -15.90 18.35
CA ASP A 81 -15.66 -15.81 19.35
C ASP A 81 -14.27 -16.14 18.76
N THR A 82 -13.22 -15.72 19.49
CA THR A 82 -11.82 -15.87 19.07
C THR A 82 -11.34 -17.32 19.11
N ASP A 83 -11.88 -18.17 20.00
CA ASP A 83 -11.47 -19.58 20.07
C ASP A 83 -11.94 -20.36 18.83
N THR A 84 -13.18 -20.10 18.40
CA THR A 84 -13.74 -20.62 17.15
C THR A 84 -12.98 -20.07 15.94
N GLN A 85 -12.62 -18.79 15.95
CA GLN A 85 -11.79 -18.16 14.91
C GLN A 85 -10.43 -18.85 14.76
N LEU A 86 -9.72 -19.14 15.85
CA LEU A 86 -8.41 -19.80 15.83
C LEU A 86 -8.51 -21.22 15.25
N LYS A 87 -9.50 -22.00 15.72
CA LYS A 87 -9.77 -23.34 15.18
C LYS A 87 -10.14 -23.30 13.70
N ALA A 88 -10.97 -22.33 13.30
CA ALA A 88 -11.35 -22.14 11.91
C ALA A 88 -10.14 -21.77 11.03
N LYS A 89 -9.27 -20.88 11.51
CA LYS A 89 -8.03 -20.52 10.80
C LYS A 89 -7.16 -21.75 10.59
N ASP A 90 -6.99 -22.62 11.57
CA ASP A 90 -6.17 -23.82 11.42
C ASP A 90 -6.81 -24.86 10.49
N ALA A 91 -8.14 -25.02 10.54
CA ALA A 91 -8.87 -25.90 9.61
C ALA A 91 -8.78 -25.42 8.16
N VAL A 92 -9.00 -24.11 7.94
CA VAL A 92 -8.93 -23.48 6.62
C VAL A 92 -7.48 -23.46 6.11
N GLU A 93 -6.49 -23.13 6.94
CA GLU A 93 -5.07 -23.19 6.59
C GLU A 93 -4.68 -24.60 6.09
N LYS A 94 -5.06 -25.65 6.83
CA LYS A 94 -4.77 -27.03 6.44
C LYS A 94 -5.48 -27.44 5.14
N ALA A 95 -6.69 -26.95 4.92
CA ALA A 95 -7.46 -27.24 3.72
C ALA A 95 -6.90 -26.52 2.49
N PHE A 96 -6.44 -25.28 2.62
CA PHE A 96 -5.97 -24.44 1.51
C PHE A 96 -4.48 -24.56 1.23
N ASN A 97 -3.67 -24.81 2.25
CA ASN A 97 -2.21 -24.96 2.18
C ASN A 97 -1.79 -26.32 2.74
N PRO A 98 -2.04 -27.44 2.01
CA PRO A 98 -1.65 -28.78 2.45
C PRO A 98 -0.13 -28.94 2.59
N ASP A 99 0.64 -28.16 1.83
CA ASP A 99 2.09 -28.02 2.01
C ASP A 99 2.39 -26.69 2.72
N ALA A 100 2.80 -26.76 3.99
CA ALA A 100 3.16 -25.59 4.79
C ALA A 100 4.42 -24.87 4.26
N SER A 101 5.22 -25.52 3.41
CA SER A 101 6.44 -24.96 2.85
C SER A 101 6.23 -24.13 1.57
N ASP A 102 5.09 -24.26 0.88
CA ASP A 102 4.69 -23.40 -0.26
C ASP A 102 3.19 -23.04 -0.20
N PRO A 103 2.77 -22.16 0.73
CA PRO A 103 1.38 -21.75 0.83
C PRO A 103 0.96 -20.97 -0.43
N SER A 104 -0.13 -21.41 -1.07
CA SER A 104 -0.70 -20.73 -2.24
C SER A 104 -1.72 -19.66 -1.86
N TYR A 105 -2.30 -19.78 -0.66
CA TYR A 105 -3.26 -18.84 -0.10
C TYR A 105 -2.72 -18.26 1.20
N VAL A 106 -3.06 -17.01 1.51
CA VAL A 106 -2.85 -16.51 2.87
C VAL A 106 -4.16 -16.69 3.64
N VAL A 107 -4.10 -17.44 4.73
CA VAL A 107 -5.14 -17.45 5.75
C VAL A 107 -4.68 -16.57 6.91
N ALA A 108 -5.44 -15.52 7.20
CA ALA A 108 -5.10 -14.52 8.20
C ALA A 108 -6.25 -14.34 9.20
N LEU A 109 -5.89 -14.10 10.46
CA LEU A 109 -6.83 -13.64 11.47
C LEU A 109 -7.08 -12.15 11.23
N ASN A 110 -8.34 -11.76 11.22
CA ASN A 110 -8.78 -10.38 11.02
C ASN A 110 -9.95 -10.06 11.97
N LEU A 111 -10.32 -8.79 12.04
CA LEU A 111 -11.52 -8.30 12.69
C LEU A 111 -12.37 -7.56 11.66
N LEU A 112 -13.66 -7.86 11.60
CA LEU A 112 -14.56 -7.22 10.63
C LEU A 112 -15.69 -6.52 11.34
N SER A 113 -16.19 -5.44 10.75
CA SER A 113 -17.37 -4.76 11.26
C SER A 113 -18.54 -5.74 11.37
N ALA A 114 -19.20 -5.77 12.53
CA ALA A 114 -20.42 -6.55 12.73
C ALA A 114 -21.66 -5.90 12.09
N SER A 115 -21.47 -4.81 11.32
CA SER A 115 -22.55 -4.09 10.67
C SER A 115 -23.36 -4.99 9.71
N PRO A 116 -24.69 -4.83 9.68
CA PRO A 116 -25.57 -5.46 8.70
C PRO A 116 -25.16 -5.20 7.24
N GLN A 117 -25.41 -6.17 6.37
CA GLN A 117 -25.07 -6.10 4.93
C GLN A 117 -25.72 -4.91 4.20
N TRP A 118 -26.94 -4.51 4.59
CA TRP A 118 -27.62 -3.39 3.94
C TRP A 118 -26.89 -2.06 4.17
N LEU A 119 -26.26 -1.85 5.34
CA LEU A 119 -25.43 -0.66 5.61
C LEU A 119 -24.18 -0.66 4.73
N THR A 120 -23.50 -1.80 4.63
CA THR A 120 -22.32 -1.92 3.76
C THR A 120 -22.67 -1.72 2.28
N SER A 121 -23.87 -2.12 1.84
CA SER A 121 -24.31 -1.98 0.45
C SER A 121 -24.49 -0.51 0.01
N ILE A 122 -24.84 0.37 0.96
CA ILE A 122 -24.94 1.82 0.72
C ILE A 122 -23.63 2.57 1.03
N HIS A 123 -22.54 1.83 1.23
CA HIS A 123 -21.23 2.37 1.63
C HIS A 123 -21.28 3.12 2.99
N ALA A 124 -22.22 2.77 3.86
CA ALA A 124 -22.20 3.20 5.26
C ALA A 124 -21.26 2.26 6.03
N LEU A 125 -19.98 2.60 5.98
CA LEU A 125 -18.91 1.89 6.69
C LEU A 125 -18.65 2.53 8.05
N PRO A 126 -18.23 1.77 9.08
CA PRO A 126 -17.76 2.36 10.32
C PRO A 126 -16.51 3.21 10.07
N MET A 127 -16.20 4.08 11.01
CA MET A 127 -14.98 4.86 11.02
C MET A 127 -13.78 3.95 11.30
N TYR A 128 -12.64 4.24 10.66
CA TYR A 128 -11.42 3.48 10.90
C TYR A 128 -10.89 3.78 12.30
N LEU A 129 -10.42 2.74 12.99
CA LEU A 129 -9.80 2.88 14.30
C LEU A 129 -8.28 2.80 14.15
N GLY A 130 -7.60 3.79 14.72
CA GLY A 130 -6.15 3.85 14.73
C GLY A 130 -5.53 2.78 15.62
N LEU A 131 -4.21 2.66 15.52
CA LEU A 131 -3.43 1.65 16.24
C LEU A 131 -3.64 1.69 17.76
N ASP A 132 -3.81 2.88 18.34
CA ASP A 132 -4.01 3.06 19.78
C ASP A 132 -5.36 2.52 20.29
N LEU A 133 -6.32 2.32 19.38
CA LEU A 133 -7.68 1.87 19.67
C LEU A 133 -7.88 0.41 19.23
N ARG A 134 -7.37 0.02 18.05
CA ARG A 134 -7.52 -1.34 17.51
C ARG A 134 -6.41 -2.30 17.93
N GLY A 135 -5.30 -1.76 18.46
CA GLY A 135 -4.05 -2.51 18.59
C GLY A 135 -3.44 -2.84 17.23
N GLY A 136 -2.25 -3.45 17.23
CA GLY A 136 -1.49 -3.81 16.02
C GLY A 136 -0.01 -3.45 16.13
N VAL A 137 0.60 -3.13 14.99
CA VAL A 137 2.03 -2.83 14.90
C VAL A 137 2.31 -1.51 14.16
N HIS A 138 3.34 -0.81 14.63
CA HIS A 138 3.94 0.37 14.01
C HIS A 138 5.40 0.07 13.69
N PHE A 139 5.76 0.18 12.42
CA PHE A 139 7.13 0.08 11.94
C PHE A 139 7.60 1.41 11.36
N LEU A 140 8.82 1.81 11.71
CA LEU A 140 9.55 2.84 10.99
C LEU A 140 10.65 2.16 10.18
N LEU A 141 10.52 2.22 8.86
CA LEU A 141 11.49 1.67 7.93
C LEU A 141 12.38 2.78 7.38
N GLN A 142 13.69 2.54 7.34
CA GLN A 142 14.66 3.41 6.69
C GLN A 142 15.06 2.81 5.34
N VAL A 143 15.01 3.63 4.30
CA VAL A 143 15.39 3.25 2.93
C VAL A 143 16.86 3.59 2.69
N ASP A 144 17.63 2.66 2.13
CA ASP A 144 19.03 2.88 1.75
C ASP A 144 19.16 3.74 0.48
N ILE A 145 19.04 5.06 0.66
CA ILE A 145 19.20 6.04 -0.43
C ILE A 145 20.63 6.02 -1.00
N LYS A 146 21.65 5.70 -0.19
CA LYS A 146 23.04 5.63 -0.66
C LYS A 146 23.21 4.47 -1.63
N GLY A 147 22.61 3.32 -1.32
CA GLY A 147 22.52 2.17 -2.22
C GLY A 147 21.82 2.52 -3.53
N ALA A 148 20.67 3.20 -3.48
CA ALA A 148 19.96 3.63 -4.69
C ALA A 148 20.80 4.56 -5.58
N VAL A 149 21.48 5.55 -5.00
CA VAL A 149 22.36 6.46 -5.74
C VAL A 149 23.54 5.70 -6.35
N THR A 150 24.13 4.75 -5.62
CA THR A 150 25.22 3.92 -6.12
C THR A 150 24.79 3.10 -7.33
N LYS A 151 23.64 2.41 -7.23
CA LYS A 151 23.05 1.66 -8.35
C LYS A 151 22.77 2.56 -9.56
N ARG A 152 22.24 3.77 -9.34
CA ARG A 152 21.99 4.73 -10.42
C ARG A 152 23.28 5.18 -11.12
N LEU A 153 24.35 5.44 -10.36
CA LEU A 153 25.66 5.80 -10.93
C LEU A 153 26.28 4.64 -11.72
N ASP A 154 26.12 3.40 -11.26
CA ASP A 154 26.56 2.22 -11.99
C ASP A 154 25.80 2.06 -13.32
N ALA A 155 24.47 2.28 -13.32
CA ALA A 155 23.67 2.31 -14.54
C ALA A 155 24.12 3.44 -15.48
N THR A 156 24.30 4.66 -14.97
CA THR A 156 24.81 5.80 -15.75
C THR A 156 26.19 5.53 -16.35
N THR A 157 27.06 4.81 -15.65
CA THR A 157 28.37 4.38 -16.19
C THR A 157 28.19 3.51 -17.44
N GLY A 158 27.20 2.62 -17.45
CA GLY A 158 26.81 1.84 -18.62
C GLY A 158 26.25 2.69 -19.75
N ASP A 159 25.32 3.59 -19.43
CA ASP A 159 24.67 4.47 -20.41
C ASP A 159 25.66 5.39 -21.11
N LEU A 160 26.57 6.01 -20.35
CA LEU A 160 27.64 6.86 -20.90
C LEU A 160 28.58 6.07 -21.81
N ARG A 161 28.88 4.80 -21.47
CA ARG A 161 29.71 3.94 -22.32
C ARG A 161 29.05 3.67 -23.66
N THR A 162 27.75 3.39 -23.66
CA THR A 162 26.97 3.17 -24.88
C THR A 162 26.87 4.46 -25.69
N LEU A 163 26.52 5.59 -25.05
CA LEU A 163 26.38 6.89 -25.70
C LEU A 163 27.68 7.35 -26.38
N LEU A 164 28.82 7.26 -25.69
CA LEU A 164 30.11 7.69 -26.26
C LEU A 164 30.55 6.76 -27.39
N ARG A 165 30.26 5.45 -27.30
CA ARG A 165 30.51 4.52 -28.39
C ARG A 165 29.66 4.84 -29.63
N ASP A 166 28.36 5.08 -29.45
CA ASP A 166 27.44 5.38 -30.55
C ASP A 166 27.80 6.69 -31.27
N LYS A 167 28.35 7.66 -30.53
CA LYS A 167 28.85 8.93 -31.07
C LYS A 167 30.32 8.89 -31.50
N ASN A 168 30.95 7.71 -31.50
CA ASN A 168 32.35 7.49 -31.89
C ASN A 168 33.37 8.35 -31.11
N VAL A 169 33.09 8.68 -29.84
CA VAL A 169 34.02 9.41 -28.98
C VAL A 169 34.93 8.40 -28.26
N ARG A 170 36.25 8.51 -28.49
CA ARG A 170 37.22 7.58 -27.91
C ARG A 170 37.50 7.94 -26.45
N HIS A 171 37.54 6.92 -25.60
CA HIS A 171 37.89 7.05 -24.18
C HIS A 171 38.86 5.93 -23.77
N ILE A 172 39.65 6.16 -22.72
CA ILE A 172 40.52 5.15 -22.11
C ILE A 172 39.70 4.19 -21.24
N GLY A 173 38.75 4.75 -20.49
CA GLY A 173 37.87 3.98 -19.61
C GLY A 173 36.82 4.87 -18.95
N ILE A 174 35.74 4.23 -18.53
CA ILE A 174 34.66 4.82 -17.74
C ILE A 174 34.47 3.93 -16.52
N ALA A 175 34.62 4.50 -15.33
CA ALA A 175 34.43 3.82 -14.06
C ALA A 175 33.73 4.73 -13.05
N ARG A 176 32.99 4.13 -12.12
CA ARG A 176 32.49 4.86 -10.95
C ARG A 176 33.61 4.96 -9.92
N GLU A 177 33.84 6.17 -9.41
CA GLU A 177 34.76 6.47 -8.31
C GLU A 177 33.96 7.16 -7.19
N GLY A 178 33.64 6.40 -6.14
CA GLY A 178 32.77 6.88 -5.07
C GLY A 178 31.35 7.22 -5.56
N GLN A 179 30.95 8.48 -5.42
CA GLN A 179 29.66 9.01 -5.87
C GLN A 179 29.73 9.77 -7.22
N SER A 180 30.80 9.54 -7.99
CA SER A 180 31.02 10.18 -9.28
C SER A 180 31.32 9.14 -10.36
N VAL A 181 31.02 9.46 -11.61
CA VAL A 181 31.46 8.67 -12.77
C VAL A 181 32.62 9.40 -13.43
N VAL A 182 33.77 8.74 -13.54
CA VAL A 182 34.98 9.30 -14.14
C VAL A 182 35.22 8.69 -15.50
N VAL A 183 35.30 9.55 -16.52
CA VAL A 183 35.71 9.17 -17.88
C VAL A 183 37.12 9.68 -18.12
N ARG A 184 38.03 8.79 -18.54
CA ARG A 184 39.42 9.13 -18.87
C ARG A 184 39.65 9.20 -20.37
N PHE A 185 40.48 10.15 -20.82
CA PHE A 185 40.78 10.46 -22.21
C PHE A 185 42.29 10.70 -22.40
N ARG A 186 42.80 10.42 -23.61
CA ARG A 186 44.22 10.67 -23.95
C ARG A 186 44.50 12.11 -24.36
N ASP A 187 43.49 12.83 -24.81
CA ASP A 187 43.61 14.18 -25.37
C ASP A 187 42.42 15.06 -24.95
N THR A 188 42.63 16.37 -25.02
CA THR A 188 41.63 17.40 -24.68
C THR A 188 40.49 17.49 -25.70
N GLU A 189 40.73 17.07 -26.94
CA GLU A 189 39.73 17.11 -28.01
C GLU A 189 38.61 16.11 -27.72
N ASN A 190 38.95 14.86 -27.43
CA ASN A 190 37.99 13.82 -27.07
C ASN A 190 37.28 14.14 -25.76
N GLN A 191 37.96 14.73 -24.77
CA GLN A 191 37.33 15.20 -23.52
C GLN A 191 36.26 16.27 -23.80
N SER A 192 36.59 17.26 -24.63
CA SER A 192 35.68 18.36 -24.99
C SER A 192 34.48 17.85 -25.81
N ARG A 193 34.72 16.95 -26.77
CA ARG A 193 33.67 16.28 -27.56
C ARG A 193 32.76 15.44 -26.66
N ALA A 194 33.32 14.67 -25.73
CA ALA A 194 32.54 13.89 -24.78
C ALA A 194 31.64 14.80 -23.92
N LYS A 195 32.19 15.90 -23.39
CA LYS A 195 31.40 16.86 -22.59
C LYS A 195 30.23 17.45 -23.39
N ALA A 196 30.45 17.83 -24.65
CA ALA A 196 29.39 18.34 -25.51
C ALA A 196 28.30 17.28 -25.76
N VAL A 197 28.71 16.04 -26.05
CA VAL A 197 27.78 14.91 -26.26
C VAL A 197 26.97 14.60 -25.00
N ILE A 198 27.62 14.52 -23.84
CA ILE A 198 26.96 14.16 -22.58
C ILE A 198 25.99 15.27 -22.16
N THR A 199 26.42 16.54 -22.18
CA THR A 199 25.56 17.68 -21.85
C THR A 199 24.34 17.77 -22.77
N ALA A 200 24.49 17.44 -24.06
CA ALA A 200 23.38 17.47 -25.02
C ALA A 200 22.36 16.34 -24.83
N ASN A 201 22.72 15.24 -24.17
CA ASN A 201 21.86 14.06 -24.01
C ASN A 201 21.43 13.80 -22.56
N THR A 202 22.05 14.47 -21.57
CA THR A 202 21.79 14.23 -20.15
C THR A 202 21.79 15.54 -19.37
N ASN A 203 20.68 15.85 -18.70
CA ASN A 203 20.54 17.03 -17.83
C ASN A 203 20.83 16.72 -16.35
N ASP A 204 20.92 15.43 -16.01
CA ASP A 204 21.03 14.95 -14.63
C ASP A 204 22.48 15.00 -14.08
N LEU A 205 23.45 15.31 -14.94
CA LEU A 205 24.88 15.26 -14.64
C LEU A 205 25.53 16.64 -14.72
N GLN A 206 26.27 17.00 -13.68
CA GLN A 206 27.21 18.10 -13.66
C GLN A 206 28.60 17.57 -14.03
N LEU A 207 29.17 18.09 -15.12
CA LEU A 207 30.46 17.65 -15.65
C LEU A 207 31.58 18.61 -15.23
N VAL A 208 32.62 18.07 -14.62
CA VAL A 208 33.82 18.80 -14.22
C VAL A 208 35.02 18.23 -14.97
N GLU A 209 35.71 19.10 -15.71
CA GLU A 209 36.95 18.75 -16.38
C GLU A 209 38.11 18.74 -15.37
N GLY A 210 39.02 17.80 -15.54
CA GLY A 210 40.25 17.74 -14.79
C GLY A 210 41.33 17.01 -15.56
N GLN A 211 42.49 16.90 -14.94
CA GLN A 211 43.63 16.17 -15.46
C GLN A 211 44.13 15.20 -14.39
N ASP A 212 44.65 14.05 -14.82
CA ASP A 212 45.14 12.99 -13.94
C ASP A 212 46.49 12.50 -14.52
N GLY A 213 47.57 13.16 -14.11
CA GLY A 213 48.89 12.96 -14.70
C GLY A 213 48.93 13.39 -16.18
N ALA A 214 49.26 12.44 -17.07
CA ALA A 214 49.29 12.67 -18.52
C ALA A 214 47.93 12.52 -19.20
N ASP A 215 46.93 11.95 -18.51
CA ASP A 215 45.58 11.72 -19.04
C ASP A 215 44.63 12.85 -18.63
N PHE A 216 43.58 13.06 -19.43
CA PHE A 216 42.50 14.00 -19.14
C PHE A 216 41.31 13.25 -18.55
N LYS A 217 40.61 13.85 -17.58
CA LYS A 217 39.43 13.24 -16.96
C LYS A 217 38.21 14.15 -16.99
N LEU A 218 37.05 13.55 -17.19
CA LEU A 218 35.76 14.21 -17.04
C LEU A 218 35.02 13.53 -15.90
N THR A 219 34.80 14.27 -14.82
CA THR A 219 34.09 13.79 -13.63
C THR A 219 32.63 14.19 -13.74
N ALA A 220 31.74 13.22 -13.81
CA ALA A 220 30.30 13.42 -13.85
C ALA A 220 29.70 13.17 -12.46
N ASN A 221 29.15 14.22 -11.87
CA ASN A 221 28.43 14.16 -10.60
C ASN A 221 26.93 14.30 -10.85
N LEU A 222 26.10 13.59 -10.10
CA LEU A 222 24.65 13.82 -10.15
C LEU A 222 24.33 15.23 -9.62
N THR A 223 23.49 15.96 -10.34
CA THR A 223 23.01 17.27 -9.88
C THR A 223 22.17 17.11 -8.59
N PRO A 224 22.08 18.13 -7.73
CA PRO A 224 21.24 18.06 -6.53
C PRO A 224 19.77 17.72 -6.84
N LEU A 225 19.25 18.21 -7.97
CA LEU A 225 17.90 17.90 -8.44
C LEU A 225 17.76 16.43 -8.82
N ALA A 226 18.75 15.86 -9.52
CA ALA A 226 18.75 14.43 -9.87
C ALA A 226 18.82 13.54 -8.62
N GLN A 227 19.66 13.89 -7.64
CA GLN A 227 19.75 13.17 -6.37
C GLN A 227 18.42 13.17 -5.62
N LYS A 228 17.76 14.33 -5.51
CA LYS A 228 16.42 14.44 -4.91
C LYS A 228 15.38 13.60 -5.66
N THR A 229 15.42 13.62 -7.00
CA THR A 229 14.50 12.84 -7.83
C THR A 229 14.69 11.33 -7.62
N ILE A 230 15.94 10.86 -7.54
CA ILE A 230 16.27 9.46 -7.24
C ILE A 230 15.76 9.08 -5.86
N GLN A 231 15.93 9.95 -4.86
CA GLN A 231 15.44 9.74 -3.50
C GLN A 231 13.91 9.63 -3.45
N GLU A 232 13.19 10.59 -4.03
CA GLU A 232 11.72 10.57 -4.08
C GLU A 232 11.20 9.34 -4.83
N PHE A 233 11.87 8.96 -5.93
CA PHE A 233 11.52 7.76 -6.69
C PHE A 233 11.73 6.49 -5.86
N ALA A 234 12.87 6.36 -5.18
CA ALA A 234 13.18 5.21 -4.34
C ALA A 234 12.15 5.02 -3.20
N ILE A 235 11.73 6.13 -2.57
CA ILE A 235 10.70 6.09 -1.52
C ILE A 235 9.36 5.68 -2.10
N LYS A 236 8.89 6.32 -3.19
CA LYS A 236 7.61 5.99 -3.82
C LYS A 236 7.55 4.52 -4.26
N GLN A 237 8.65 4.00 -4.82
CA GLN A 237 8.75 2.61 -5.22
C GLN A 237 8.68 1.65 -4.02
N ASN A 238 9.36 1.98 -2.92
CA ASN A 238 9.30 1.18 -1.69
C ASN A 238 7.92 1.24 -1.02
N ILE A 239 7.23 2.39 -1.05
CA ILE A 239 5.84 2.52 -0.58
C ILE A 239 4.91 1.59 -1.38
N SER A 240 5.03 1.58 -2.70
CA SER A 240 4.24 0.68 -3.57
C SER A 240 4.55 -0.80 -3.28
N THR A 241 5.81 -1.13 -3.06
CA THR A 241 6.23 -2.49 -2.68
C THR A 241 5.65 -2.91 -1.33
N LEU A 242 5.66 -2.01 -0.34
CA LEU A 242 5.06 -2.25 0.98
C LEU A 242 3.54 -2.44 0.87
N HIS A 243 2.86 -1.69 0.01
CA HIS A 243 1.42 -1.83 -0.21
C HIS A 243 1.05 -3.26 -0.63
N ASN A 244 1.76 -3.82 -1.61
CA ASN A 244 1.55 -5.19 -2.07
C ASN A 244 1.82 -6.23 -0.97
N ARG A 245 2.91 -6.06 -0.22
CA ARG A 245 3.26 -6.93 0.91
C ARG A 245 2.24 -6.90 2.04
N ILE A 246 1.62 -5.74 2.27
CA ILE A 246 0.61 -5.61 3.32
C ILE A 246 -0.70 -6.24 2.90
N ASN A 247 -1.03 -6.21 1.60
CA ASN A 247 -2.17 -6.97 1.08
C ASN A 247 -2.00 -8.47 1.35
N GLU A 248 -0.77 -9.01 1.28
CA GLU A 248 -0.48 -10.39 1.68
C GLU A 248 -0.70 -10.64 3.17
N LEU A 249 -0.58 -9.64 4.03
CA LEU A 249 -0.89 -9.77 5.46
C LEU A 249 -2.40 -9.83 5.73
N GLY A 250 -3.24 -9.53 4.72
CA GLY A 250 -4.69 -9.48 4.86
C GLY A 250 -5.19 -8.29 5.70
N VAL A 251 -4.34 -7.28 5.88
CA VAL A 251 -4.69 -6.05 6.63
C VAL A 251 -5.56 -5.19 5.74
N ALA A 252 -6.78 -4.92 6.17
CA ALA A 252 -7.75 -4.17 5.36
C ALA A 252 -7.42 -2.67 5.24
N GLU A 253 -6.73 -2.10 6.24
CA GLU A 253 -6.60 -0.64 6.39
C GLU A 253 -5.19 -0.20 6.84
N PRO A 254 -4.14 -0.43 6.04
CA PRO A 254 -2.80 0.00 6.44
C PRO A 254 -2.55 1.48 6.16
N VAL A 255 -1.83 2.12 7.08
CA VAL A 255 -1.32 3.48 6.87
C VAL A 255 0.14 3.39 6.48
N ILE A 256 0.45 3.73 5.22
CA ILE A 256 1.82 3.78 4.70
C ILE A 256 2.10 5.23 4.30
N GLN A 257 3.02 5.87 5.00
CA GLN A 257 3.33 7.28 4.78
C GLN A 257 4.83 7.52 4.79
N GLN A 258 5.30 8.43 3.95
CA GLN A 258 6.67 8.91 4.01
C GLN A 258 6.86 9.76 5.26
N GLN A 259 7.90 9.47 6.05
CA GLN A 259 8.32 10.30 7.18
C GLN A 259 9.71 10.86 6.91
N GLY A 260 9.81 12.17 6.71
CA GLY A 260 11.08 12.82 6.39
C GLY A 260 11.61 12.44 5.00
N LEU A 261 12.93 12.35 4.87
CA LEU A 261 13.60 12.22 3.58
C LEU A 261 13.93 10.78 3.17
N ASP A 262 14.04 9.85 4.11
CA ASP A 262 14.51 8.48 3.84
C ASP A 262 13.73 7.42 4.62
N ARG A 263 12.61 7.78 5.26
CA ARG A 263 11.85 6.85 6.10
C ARG A 263 10.41 6.70 5.65
N ILE A 264 9.86 5.54 5.96
CA ILE A 264 8.48 5.16 5.70
C ILE A 264 7.89 4.64 7.00
N VAL A 265 6.81 5.27 7.45
CA VAL A 265 5.97 4.79 8.55
C VAL A 265 4.96 3.82 7.99
N VAL A 266 4.89 2.65 8.62
CA VAL A 266 3.88 1.62 8.32
C VAL A 266 3.13 1.32 9.61
N GLN A 267 1.82 1.51 9.59
CA GLN A 267 0.93 1.13 10.68
C GLN A 267 -0.03 0.06 10.17
N LEU A 268 -0.11 -1.04 10.92
CA LEU A 268 -0.98 -2.17 10.60
C LEU A 268 -1.93 -2.41 11.77
N PRO A 269 -3.09 -1.73 11.79
CA PRO A 269 -4.11 -1.94 12.81
C PRO A 269 -4.66 -3.38 12.76
N GLY A 270 -4.95 -3.96 13.93
CA GLY A 270 -5.55 -5.29 14.06
C GLY A 270 -4.61 -6.47 13.77
N VAL A 271 -3.35 -6.23 13.38
CA VAL A 271 -2.36 -7.30 13.20
C VAL A 271 -1.97 -7.91 14.53
N GLN A 272 -2.19 -9.21 14.67
CA GLN A 272 -1.89 -9.95 15.89
C GLN A 272 -0.47 -10.57 15.88
N ASP A 273 0.03 -10.96 14.72
CA ASP A 273 1.34 -11.60 14.56
C ASP A 273 2.39 -10.62 14.01
N VAL A 274 3.12 -10.00 14.94
CA VAL A 274 4.19 -9.04 14.65
C VAL A 274 5.34 -9.70 13.89
N ALA A 275 5.70 -10.93 14.24
CA ALA A 275 6.83 -11.63 13.64
C ALA A 275 6.55 -11.95 12.18
N LYS A 276 5.34 -12.41 11.86
CA LYS A 276 4.88 -12.62 10.48
C LYS A 276 4.82 -11.31 9.69
N ALA A 277 4.34 -10.22 10.31
CA ALA A 277 4.34 -8.90 9.68
C ALA A 277 5.77 -8.44 9.34
N LYS A 278 6.68 -8.51 10.30
CA LYS A 278 8.10 -8.19 10.12
C LYS A 278 8.75 -9.04 9.04
N ASP A 279 8.46 -10.34 9.03
CA ASP A 279 8.96 -11.28 8.05
C ASP A 279 8.59 -10.89 6.63
N ILE A 280 7.32 -10.52 6.40
CA ILE A 280 6.77 -10.14 5.10
C ILE A 280 7.29 -8.76 4.67
N LEU A 281 7.27 -7.77 5.57
CA LEU A 281 7.76 -6.42 5.25
C LEU A 281 9.27 -6.36 4.99
N GLY A 282 10.04 -7.20 5.68
CA GLY A 282 11.50 -7.26 5.56
C GLY A 282 12.03 -8.10 4.41
N ARG A 283 11.18 -8.73 3.57
CA ARG A 283 11.66 -9.53 2.44
C ARG A 283 12.37 -8.63 1.43
N THR A 284 13.40 -9.12 0.75
CA THR A 284 13.91 -8.50 -0.47
C THR A 284 13.55 -9.42 -1.61
N ALA A 285 12.83 -8.87 -2.59
CA ALA A 285 12.47 -9.61 -3.79
C ALA A 285 13.59 -9.41 -4.81
N THR A 286 14.22 -10.48 -5.24
CA THR A 286 15.26 -10.45 -6.27
C THR A 286 14.69 -11.03 -7.55
N LEU A 287 14.77 -10.27 -8.64
CA LEU A 287 14.42 -10.78 -9.95
C LEU A 287 15.56 -11.62 -10.51
N GLU A 288 15.25 -12.79 -11.06
CA GLU A 288 16.20 -13.64 -11.75
C GLU A 288 15.64 -14.11 -13.09
N ILE A 289 16.48 -14.13 -14.11
CA ILE A 289 16.16 -14.67 -15.42
C ILE A 289 16.95 -15.96 -15.58
N ARG A 290 16.25 -17.04 -15.87
CA ARG A 290 16.82 -18.39 -15.99
C ARG A 290 16.24 -19.10 -17.22
N MET A 291 17.00 -20.04 -17.78
CA MET A 291 16.52 -20.83 -18.92
C MET A 291 15.54 -21.91 -18.46
N VAL A 292 14.49 -22.15 -19.24
CA VAL A 292 13.58 -23.29 -19.03
C VAL A 292 14.24 -24.57 -19.54
N ASP A 293 13.96 -25.69 -18.88
CA ASP A 293 14.31 -27.02 -19.38
C ASP A 293 13.09 -27.70 -20.00
N ASP A 294 13.05 -27.69 -21.33
CA ASP A 294 11.98 -28.28 -22.15
C ASP A 294 12.30 -29.71 -22.61
N THR A 295 13.26 -30.39 -21.96
CA THR A 295 13.62 -31.77 -22.33
C THR A 295 12.40 -32.71 -22.19
N PRO A 296 12.03 -33.48 -23.23
CA PRO A 296 10.89 -34.39 -23.16
C PRO A 296 10.99 -35.36 -21.98
N GLY A 297 9.90 -35.50 -21.21
CA GLY A 297 9.83 -36.36 -20.02
C GLY A 297 10.49 -35.82 -18.75
N ALA A 298 11.29 -34.74 -18.83
CA ALA A 298 11.97 -34.16 -17.65
C ALA A 298 10.99 -33.51 -16.67
N LEU A 299 9.94 -32.85 -17.18
CA LEU A 299 8.88 -32.25 -16.35
C LEU A 299 8.07 -33.34 -15.64
N GLU A 300 7.72 -34.42 -16.34
CA GLU A 300 6.97 -35.55 -15.79
C GLU A 300 7.77 -36.24 -14.67
N ALA A 301 9.06 -36.49 -14.91
CA ALA A 301 9.96 -37.03 -13.89
C ALA A 301 10.06 -36.10 -12.66
N ALA A 302 10.20 -34.79 -12.88
CA ALA A 302 10.26 -33.79 -11.81
C ALA A 302 8.96 -33.76 -10.99
N MET A 303 7.78 -33.86 -11.63
CA MET A 303 6.48 -33.93 -10.95
C MET A 303 6.32 -35.20 -10.10
N THR A 304 6.98 -36.30 -10.48
CA THR A 304 7.03 -37.55 -9.67
C THR A 304 8.08 -37.53 -8.55
N GLY A 305 8.78 -36.41 -8.36
CA GLY A 305 9.79 -36.21 -7.31
C GLY A 305 11.24 -36.46 -7.73
N ALA A 306 11.48 -36.88 -8.99
CA ALA A 306 12.82 -37.08 -9.55
C ALA A 306 13.26 -35.84 -10.35
N VAL A 307 13.57 -34.74 -9.65
CA VAL A 307 14.02 -33.49 -10.29
C VAL A 307 15.43 -33.69 -10.88
N PRO A 308 15.64 -33.48 -12.19
CA PRO A 308 16.95 -33.60 -12.82
C PRO A 308 18.02 -32.72 -12.15
N ALA A 309 19.27 -33.20 -12.13
CA ALA A 309 20.36 -32.43 -11.56
C ALA A 309 20.56 -31.11 -12.31
N GLY A 310 20.60 -30.00 -11.58
CA GLY A 310 20.78 -28.66 -12.16
C GLY A 310 19.48 -27.96 -12.58
N THR A 311 18.31 -28.55 -12.30
CA THR A 311 17.00 -27.90 -12.48
C THR A 311 16.25 -27.75 -11.15
N GLU A 312 15.27 -26.87 -11.16
CA GLU A 312 14.32 -26.59 -10.08
C GLU A 312 12.93 -26.48 -10.67
N LEU A 313 11.96 -27.07 -9.98
CA LEU A 313 10.56 -27.01 -10.36
C LEU A 313 9.95 -25.75 -9.75
N TYR A 314 9.36 -24.91 -10.60
CA TYR A 314 8.62 -23.73 -10.19
C TYR A 314 7.21 -23.77 -10.77
N ASN A 315 6.32 -22.94 -10.25
CA ASN A 315 4.99 -22.75 -10.80
C ASN A 315 4.93 -21.41 -11.55
N GLU A 316 4.42 -21.43 -12.78
CA GLU A 316 4.09 -20.24 -13.57
C GLU A 316 2.74 -19.66 -13.13
N ARG A 317 2.57 -18.34 -13.35
CA ARG A 317 1.29 -17.63 -13.25
C ARG A 317 0.18 -18.45 -13.92
N GLY A 318 -0.77 -18.95 -13.12
CA GLY A 318 -1.83 -19.88 -13.56
C GLY A 318 -1.65 -21.34 -13.12
N GLY A 319 -0.63 -21.65 -12.30
CA GLY A 319 -0.45 -22.93 -11.64
C GLY A 319 0.19 -24.02 -12.51
N ARG A 320 0.74 -23.66 -13.68
CA ARG A 320 1.42 -24.63 -14.54
C ARG A 320 2.83 -24.89 -14.03
N PRO A 321 3.22 -26.15 -13.75
CA PRO A 321 4.57 -26.47 -13.34
C PRO A 321 5.53 -26.22 -14.52
N LEU A 322 6.66 -25.60 -14.22
CA LEU A 322 7.70 -25.25 -15.16
C LEU A 322 9.05 -25.65 -14.58
N LEU A 323 9.81 -26.42 -15.35
CA LEU A 323 11.16 -26.83 -14.97
C LEU A 323 12.16 -25.78 -15.44
N VAL A 324 12.92 -25.22 -14.51
CA VAL A 324 13.85 -24.12 -14.77
C VAL A 324 15.26 -24.53 -14.37
N LYS A 325 16.27 -24.15 -15.14
CA LYS A 325 17.67 -24.41 -14.80
C LYS A 325 18.11 -23.57 -13.60
N LYS A 326 18.91 -24.13 -12.70
CA LYS A 326 19.47 -23.42 -11.52
C LYS A 326 20.40 -22.27 -11.88
N GLN A 327 21.01 -22.33 -13.07
CA GLN A 327 21.95 -21.31 -13.52
C GLN A 327 21.21 -19.99 -13.83
N VAL A 328 21.57 -18.94 -13.08
CA VAL A 328 21.09 -17.58 -13.30
C VAL A 328 21.77 -16.99 -14.53
N VAL A 329 20.96 -16.60 -15.51
CA VAL A 329 21.42 -15.94 -16.73
C VAL A 329 21.62 -14.45 -16.46
N LEU A 330 20.63 -13.82 -15.84
CA LEU A 330 20.64 -12.40 -15.55
C LEU A 330 19.85 -12.12 -14.26
N THR A 331 20.25 -11.12 -13.50
CA THR A 331 19.51 -10.65 -12.32
C THR A 331 18.83 -9.31 -12.61
N GLY A 332 17.82 -8.97 -11.81
CA GLY A 332 17.09 -7.69 -11.88
C GLY A 332 18.00 -6.48 -11.77
N GLU A 333 19.15 -6.58 -11.12
CA GLU A 333 20.11 -5.47 -11.00
C GLU A 333 20.63 -4.96 -12.36
N ARG A 334 20.50 -5.76 -13.41
CA ARG A 334 20.88 -5.41 -14.79
C ARG A 334 19.73 -4.82 -15.60
N LEU A 335 18.57 -4.63 -14.99
CA LEU A 335 17.41 -4.00 -15.58
C LEU A 335 17.34 -2.53 -15.13
N THR A 336 17.50 -1.61 -16.07
CA THR A 336 17.49 -0.16 -15.78
C THR A 336 16.07 0.42 -15.76
N ASP A 337 15.16 -0.14 -16.56
CA ASP A 337 13.75 0.29 -16.62
C ASP A 337 12.83 -0.83 -17.10
N ALA A 338 11.55 -0.74 -16.74
CA ALA A 338 10.48 -1.63 -17.19
C ALA A 338 9.18 -0.85 -17.34
N GLN A 339 8.63 -0.73 -18.55
CA GLN A 339 7.41 0.04 -18.83
C GLN A 339 6.34 -0.83 -19.49
N PRO A 340 5.06 -0.66 -19.12
CA PRO A 340 3.98 -1.24 -19.90
C PRO A 340 3.88 -0.53 -21.25
N GLY A 341 3.48 -1.27 -22.29
CA GLY A 341 3.27 -0.74 -23.62
C GLY A 341 2.46 -1.70 -24.46
N PHE A 342 2.50 -1.48 -25.77
CA PHE A 342 1.82 -2.32 -26.75
C PHE A 342 2.84 -2.80 -27.79
N ASP A 343 2.67 -4.04 -28.22
CA ASP A 343 3.45 -4.57 -29.33
C ASP A 343 3.09 -3.83 -30.63
N GLY A 344 4.08 -3.28 -31.31
CA GLY A 344 3.89 -2.48 -32.52
C GLY A 344 3.33 -3.27 -33.71
N GLN A 345 3.42 -4.61 -33.69
CA GLN A 345 2.86 -5.46 -34.74
C GLN A 345 1.46 -5.97 -34.39
N THR A 346 1.32 -6.58 -33.21
CA THR A 346 0.07 -7.27 -32.83
C THR A 346 -0.92 -6.36 -32.10
N HIS A 347 -0.50 -5.16 -31.66
CA HIS A 347 -1.27 -4.27 -30.79
C HIS A 347 -1.72 -4.93 -29.47
N GLU A 348 -1.06 -6.03 -29.08
CA GLU A 348 -1.29 -6.68 -27.79
C GLU A 348 -0.51 -5.98 -26.67
N PRO A 349 -1.04 -5.93 -25.43
CA PRO A 349 -0.29 -5.43 -24.28
C PRO A 349 1.03 -6.19 -24.08
N ALA A 350 2.09 -5.44 -23.79
CA ALA A 350 3.44 -5.96 -23.64
C ALA A 350 4.20 -5.20 -22.54
N VAL A 351 5.30 -5.78 -22.06
CA VAL A 351 6.23 -5.10 -21.15
C VAL A 351 7.57 -4.87 -21.86
N HIS A 352 7.98 -3.61 -21.92
CA HIS A 352 9.26 -3.20 -22.48
C HIS A 352 10.29 -3.03 -21.36
N LEU A 353 11.37 -3.78 -21.46
CA LEU A 353 12.48 -3.78 -20.53
C LEU A 353 13.70 -3.12 -21.16
N THR A 354 14.43 -2.36 -20.35
CA THR A 354 15.74 -1.81 -20.73
C THR A 354 16.81 -2.39 -19.83
N LEU A 355 17.85 -2.96 -20.43
CA LEU A 355 19.00 -3.56 -19.75
C LEU A 355 20.19 -2.61 -19.75
N ASP A 356 21.05 -2.72 -18.75
CA ASP A 356 22.35 -2.05 -18.74
C ASP A 356 23.29 -2.63 -19.82
N ALA A 357 24.42 -1.97 -20.06
CA ALA A 357 25.37 -2.37 -21.10
C ALA A 357 25.98 -3.78 -20.88
N ALA A 358 26.07 -4.25 -19.63
CA ALA A 358 26.60 -5.58 -19.31
C ALA A 358 25.53 -6.66 -19.53
N GLY A 359 24.31 -6.41 -19.04
CA GLY A 359 23.14 -7.23 -19.23
C GLY A 359 22.79 -7.39 -20.70
N ALA A 360 22.83 -6.31 -21.49
CA ALA A 360 22.61 -6.37 -22.92
C ALA A 360 23.58 -7.32 -23.66
N ARG A 361 24.85 -7.41 -23.22
CA ARG A 361 25.84 -8.34 -23.81
C ARG A 361 25.56 -9.78 -23.41
N ILE A 362 25.34 -10.03 -22.12
CA ILE A 362 25.01 -11.37 -21.61
C ILE A 362 23.73 -11.89 -22.30
N PHE A 363 22.72 -11.03 -22.38
CA PHE A 363 21.44 -11.36 -22.99
C PHE A 363 21.56 -11.63 -24.49
N LYS A 364 22.42 -10.87 -25.20
CA LYS A 364 22.73 -11.11 -26.62
C LYS A 364 23.32 -12.50 -26.85
N ASP A 365 24.33 -12.87 -26.09
CA ASP A 365 25.04 -14.13 -26.25
C ASP A 365 24.10 -15.32 -25.92
N VAL A 366 23.34 -15.20 -24.82
CA VAL A 366 22.40 -16.25 -24.40
C VAL A 366 21.24 -16.40 -25.38
N THR A 367 20.67 -15.30 -25.89
CA THR A 367 19.55 -15.38 -26.84
C THR A 367 19.99 -15.91 -28.21
N ARG A 368 21.21 -15.61 -28.65
CA ARG A 368 21.79 -16.16 -29.89
C ARG A 368 21.88 -17.68 -29.85
N GLU A 369 22.32 -18.24 -28.73
CA GLU A 369 22.53 -19.69 -28.58
C GLU A 369 21.25 -20.48 -28.23
N ASN A 370 20.17 -19.77 -27.88
CA ASN A 370 18.94 -20.37 -27.35
C ASN A 370 17.66 -19.94 -28.08
N VAL A 371 17.77 -19.62 -29.37
CA VAL A 371 16.59 -19.34 -30.23
C VAL A 371 15.60 -20.50 -30.19
N ASN A 372 14.31 -20.19 -30.14
CA ASN A 372 13.17 -21.10 -29.98
C ASN A 372 13.07 -21.84 -28.64
N LYS A 373 13.90 -21.49 -27.63
CA LYS A 373 13.76 -22.00 -26.26
C LYS A 373 13.02 -21.00 -25.38
N ARG A 374 12.41 -21.47 -24.30
CA ARG A 374 11.76 -20.62 -23.29
C ARG A 374 12.76 -20.07 -22.28
N MET A 375 12.51 -18.85 -21.84
CA MET A 375 13.28 -18.18 -20.79
C MET A 375 12.31 -17.71 -19.71
N ALA A 376 12.52 -18.18 -18.49
CA ALA A 376 11.69 -17.85 -17.35
C ALA A 376 12.21 -16.60 -16.64
N ILE A 377 11.28 -15.72 -16.27
CA ILE A 377 11.53 -14.60 -15.38
C ILE A 377 10.94 -14.96 -14.03
N LEU A 378 11.79 -15.02 -13.02
CA LEU A 378 11.46 -15.46 -11.67
C LEU A 378 11.56 -14.29 -10.71
N LEU A 379 10.60 -14.21 -9.81
CA LEU A 379 10.71 -13.41 -8.60
C LEU A 379 11.11 -14.35 -7.46
N ILE A 380 12.29 -14.15 -6.89
CA ILE A 380 12.77 -14.94 -5.75
C ILE A 380 12.61 -14.12 -4.48
N GLU A 381 11.91 -14.68 -3.50
CA GLU A 381 11.78 -14.13 -2.14
C GLU A 381 12.17 -15.20 -1.11
N LYS A 382 13.21 -14.91 -0.31
CA LYS A 382 13.75 -15.86 0.71
C LYS A 382 14.00 -17.29 0.18
N GLY A 383 14.49 -17.40 -1.05
CA GLY A 383 14.80 -18.70 -1.67
C GLY A 383 13.58 -19.45 -2.23
N LYS A 384 12.37 -18.86 -2.17
CA LYS A 384 11.21 -19.35 -2.91
C LYS A 384 11.06 -18.53 -4.18
N GLY A 385 10.90 -19.22 -5.31
CA GLY A 385 10.74 -18.58 -6.61
C GLY A 385 9.33 -18.71 -7.15
N GLU A 386 8.87 -17.68 -7.82
CA GLU A 386 7.64 -17.70 -8.61
C GLU A 386 7.97 -17.28 -10.04
N VAL A 387 7.51 -18.05 -11.03
CA VAL A 387 7.71 -17.69 -12.44
C VAL A 387 6.62 -16.68 -12.83
N VAL A 388 7.04 -15.44 -13.06
CA VAL A 388 6.17 -14.36 -13.50
C VAL A 388 5.68 -14.64 -14.93
N THR A 389 6.60 -15.04 -15.80
CA THR A 389 6.32 -15.37 -17.21
C THR A 389 7.49 -16.16 -17.82
N ALA A 390 7.20 -17.03 -18.79
CA ALA A 390 8.21 -17.79 -19.53
C ALA A 390 8.09 -17.65 -21.07
N PRO A 391 8.39 -16.46 -21.64
CA PRO A 391 8.32 -16.24 -23.09
C PRO A 391 9.35 -17.07 -23.88
N VAL A 392 9.04 -17.30 -25.16
CA VAL A 392 9.95 -17.96 -26.13
C VAL A 392 10.90 -16.93 -26.75
N ILE A 393 12.18 -17.27 -26.82
CA ILE A 393 13.19 -16.47 -27.50
C ILE A 393 13.01 -16.60 -29.02
N ARG A 394 12.58 -15.53 -29.69
CA ARG A 394 12.34 -15.53 -31.16
C ARG A 394 13.58 -15.22 -32.00
N GLY A 395 14.61 -14.64 -31.41
CA GLY A 395 15.84 -14.24 -32.11
C GLY A 395 16.87 -13.63 -31.16
N GLU A 396 18.02 -13.24 -31.71
CA GLU A 396 19.10 -12.58 -30.96
C GLU A 396 18.68 -11.16 -30.54
N ILE A 397 18.88 -10.83 -29.26
CA ILE A 397 18.52 -9.52 -28.70
C ILE A 397 19.78 -8.80 -28.20
N GLY A 398 20.38 -7.98 -29.06
CA GLY A 398 21.63 -7.27 -28.78
C GLY A 398 21.51 -5.79 -28.38
N GLY A 399 20.33 -5.19 -28.51
CA GLY A 399 20.12 -3.75 -28.34
C GLY A 399 19.82 -3.29 -26.90
N GLY A 400 19.84 -4.21 -25.92
CA GLY A 400 19.48 -3.92 -24.52
C GLY A 400 18.00 -3.62 -24.29
N ARG A 401 17.17 -3.57 -25.34
CA ARG A 401 15.71 -3.47 -25.24
C ARG A 401 15.10 -4.84 -25.43
N VAL A 402 14.34 -5.30 -24.44
CA VAL A 402 13.65 -6.59 -24.47
C VAL A 402 12.15 -6.32 -24.41
N GLN A 403 11.39 -7.04 -25.23
CA GLN A 403 9.93 -6.99 -25.20
C GLN A 403 9.42 -8.33 -24.71
N ILE A 404 8.71 -8.31 -23.58
CA ILE A 404 7.95 -9.45 -23.09
C ILE A 404 6.55 -9.34 -23.68
N SER A 405 6.21 -10.28 -24.55
CA SER A 405 4.90 -10.39 -25.17
C SER A 405 4.22 -11.69 -24.72
N GLY A 406 2.89 -11.66 -24.70
CA GLY A 406 2.03 -12.77 -24.29
C GLY A 406 0.58 -12.30 -24.27
N ARG A 407 -0.38 -13.22 -24.21
CA ARG A 407 -1.81 -12.90 -24.08
C ARG A 407 -2.10 -12.39 -22.67
N MET A 408 -1.58 -11.20 -22.34
CA MET A 408 -1.79 -10.51 -21.06
C MET A 408 -2.75 -9.34 -21.25
N SER A 409 -3.50 -9.01 -20.20
CA SER A 409 -4.32 -7.79 -20.19
C SER A 409 -3.47 -6.53 -19.95
N SER A 410 -4.01 -5.35 -20.25
CA SER A 410 -3.33 -4.06 -20.00
C SER A 410 -3.00 -3.85 -18.52
N GLU A 411 -3.87 -4.33 -17.64
CA GLU A 411 -3.68 -4.32 -16.18
C GLU A 411 -2.51 -5.24 -15.80
N GLU A 412 -2.51 -6.49 -16.30
CA GLU A 412 -1.42 -7.43 -16.05
C GLU A 412 -0.06 -6.96 -16.58
N ALA A 413 -0.03 -6.27 -17.73
CA ALA A 413 1.19 -5.67 -18.26
C ALA A 413 1.70 -4.56 -17.31
N THR A 414 0.80 -3.75 -16.76
CA THR A 414 1.14 -2.69 -15.81
C THR A 414 1.68 -3.26 -14.51
N ASP A 415 1.00 -4.25 -13.94
CA ASP A 415 1.41 -4.94 -12.71
C ASP A 415 2.75 -5.66 -12.89
N THR A 416 2.91 -6.34 -14.03
CA THR A 416 4.16 -7.03 -14.34
C THR A 416 5.30 -6.03 -14.50
N ALA A 417 5.10 -4.93 -15.24
CA ALA A 417 6.12 -3.88 -15.36
C ALA A 417 6.50 -3.30 -13.99
N LEU A 418 5.52 -3.08 -13.11
CA LEU A 418 5.76 -2.61 -11.75
C LEU A 418 6.58 -3.61 -10.92
N LEU A 419 6.22 -4.91 -10.97
CA LEU A 419 6.95 -5.98 -10.28
C LEU A 419 8.39 -6.10 -10.77
N LEU A 420 8.60 -6.08 -12.10
CA LEU A 420 9.93 -6.14 -12.70
C LEU A 420 10.79 -4.93 -12.31
N ARG A 421 10.18 -3.73 -12.25
CA ARG A 421 10.83 -2.49 -11.82
C ARG A 421 11.15 -2.49 -10.32
N ALA A 422 10.27 -3.05 -9.50
CA ALA A 422 10.47 -3.21 -8.06
C ALA A 422 11.68 -4.10 -7.77
N GLY A 423 11.88 -5.18 -8.53
CA GLY A 423 13.03 -6.07 -8.37
C GLY A 423 14.37 -5.49 -8.83
N SER A 424 14.38 -4.44 -9.66
CA SER A 424 15.62 -3.88 -10.23
C SER A 424 16.10 -2.59 -9.55
N LEU A 425 15.17 -1.75 -9.07
CA LEU A 425 15.49 -0.42 -8.54
C LEU A 425 15.13 -0.20 -7.06
N ALA A 426 14.55 -1.18 -6.38
CA ALA A 426 14.27 -1.04 -4.94
C ALA A 426 15.57 -0.90 -4.15
N ALA A 427 15.61 0.15 -3.32
CA ALA A 427 16.61 0.28 -2.27
C ALA A 427 16.26 -0.66 -1.12
N PRO A 428 17.23 -1.40 -0.57
CA PRO A 428 17.04 -2.14 0.68
C PRO A 428 16.42 -1.23 1.75
N MET A 429 15.57 -1.83 2.59
CA MET A 429 14.96 -1.13 3.70
C MET A 429 15.22 -1.88 5.00
N GLU A 430 15.46 -1.15 6.07
CA GLU A 430 15.71 -1.69 7.40
C GLU A 430 14.67 -1.15 8.38
N ILE A 431 14.20 -1.99 9.28
CA ILE A 431 13.28 -1.57 10.34
C ILE A 431 14.12 -0.98 11.47
N ILE A 432 14.02 0.33 11.67
CA ILE A 432 14.77 1.06 12.70
C ILE A 432 13.97 1.30 13.97
N GLU A 433 12.64 1.23 13.89
CA GLU A 433 11.76 1.32 15.05
C GLU A 433 10.59 0.35 14.90
N GLU A 434 10.24 -0.31 16.00
CA GLU A 434 9.14 -1.26 16.10
C GLU A 434 8.38 -0.98 17.40
N ARG A 435 7.07 -0.69 17.30
CA ARG A 435 6.16 -0.59 18.44
C ARG A 435 4.97 -1.49 18.21
N THR A 436 4.62 -2.26 19.23
CA THR A 436 3.45 -3.12 19.21
C THR A 436 2.49 -2.67 20.29
N ILE A 437 1.23 -2.51 19.94
CA ILE A 437 0.16 -2.20 20.88
C ILE A 437 -0.79 -3.38 20.91
N GLY A 438 -0.96 -3.97 22.10
CA GLY A 438 -1.84 -5.12 22.27
C GLY A 438 -3.32 -4.77 22.02
N PRO A 439 -4.11 -5.65 21.39
CA PRO A 439 -5.55 -5.42 21.18
C PRO A 439 -6.31 -5.16 22.49
N SER A 440 -5.89 -5.75 23.61
CA SER A 440 -6.52 -5.55 24.92
C SER A 440 -6.35 -4.12 25.45
N LEU A 441 -5.18 -3.50 25.24
CA LEU A 441 -4.95 -2.10 25.60
C LEU A 441 -5.79 -1.17 24.73
N GLY A 442 -5.91 -1.47 23.44
CA GLY A 442 -6.79 -0.74 22.53
C GLY A 442 -8.26 -0.80 22.95
N ALA A 443 -8.77 -2.00 23.23
CA ALA A 443 -10.15 -2.20 23.68
C ALA A 443 -10.45 -1.47 25.00
N ASP A 444 -9.53 -1.50 25.97
CA ASP A 444 -9.66 -0.76 27.23
C ASP A 444 -9.64 0.76 27.00
N ASN A 445 -8.77 1.25 26.10
CA ASN A 445 -8.74 2.65 25.69
C ASN A 445 -10.05 3.10 25.01
N ILE A 446 -10.62 2.26 24.13
CA ILE A 446 -11.92 2.52 23.50
C ILE A 446 -13.01 2.60 24.57
N SER A 447 -13.08 1.62 25.47
CA SER A 447 -14.09 1.59 26.53
C SER A 447 -13.99 2.82 27.42
N LYS A 448 -12.79 3.17 27.90
CA LYS A 448 -12.55 4.37 28.71
C LYS A 448 -12.88 5.65 27.95
N GLY A 449 -12.47 5.77 26.68
CA GLY A 449 -12.77 6.92 25.84
C GLY A 449 -14.27 7.12 25.62
N PHE A 450 -14.98 6.05 25.27
CA PHE A 450 -16.43 6.06 25.10
C PHE A 450 -17.14 6.41 26.41
N HIS A 451 -16.77 5.77 27.53
CA HIS A 451 -17.36 6.08 28.83
C HIS A 451 -17.07 7.52 29.27
N SER A 452 -15.86 8.04 29.05
CA SER A 452 -15.51 9.41 29.39
C SER A 452 -16.37 10.42 28.61
N THR A 453 -16.51 10.25 27.30
CA THR A 453 -17.35 11.14 26.47
C THR A 453 -18.83 10.99 26.81
N LEU A 454 -19.30 9.76 27.08
CA LEU A 454 -20.69 9.49 27.47
C LEU A 454 -21.04 10.12 28.83
N TRP A 455 -20.24 9.89 29.86
CA TRP A 455 -20.48 10.47 31.19
C TRP A 455 -20.35 11.99 31.18
N GLY A 456 -19.39 12.53 30.41
CA GLY A 456 -19.27 13.97 30.18
C GLY A 456 -20.51 14.54 29.51
N PHE A 457 -21.00 13.91 28.43
CA PHE A 457 -22.22 14.31 27.75
C PHE A 457 -23.44 14.25 28.67
N ILE A 458 -23.61 13.18 29.47
CA ILE A 458 -24.71 13.05 30.43
C ILE A 458 -24.63 14.15 31.49
N ALA A 459 -23.47 14.39 32.08
CA ALA A 459 -23.30 15.42 33.11
C ALA A 459 -23.66 16.82 32.58
N ILE A 460 -23.17 17.15 31.38
CA ILE A 460 -23.50 18.40 30.69
C ILE A 460 -24.99 18.47 30.36
N ALA A 461 -25.57 17.39 29.85
CA ALA A 461 -26.98 17.35 29.50
C ALA A 461 -27.88 17.56 30.71
N VAL A 462 -27.57 16.91 31.83
CA VAL A 462 -28.25 17.11 33.11
C VAL A 462 -28.11 18.55 33.58
N PHE A 463 -26.88 19.11 33.56
CA PHE A 463 -26.65 20.51 33.93
C PHE A 463 -27.47 21.48 33.06
N MET A 464 -27.44 21.31 31.74
CA MET A 464 -28.20 22.13 30.79
C MET A 464 -29.71 22.02 31.03
N CYS A 465 -30.24 20.81 31.22
CA CYS A 465 -31.66 20.60 31.48
C CYS A 465 -32.10 21.19 32.83
N LEU A 466 -31.28 21.06 33.88
CA LEU A 466 -31.60 21.63 35.20
C LEU A 466 -31.52 23.16 35.19
N TYR A 467 -30.44 23.71 34.62
CA TYR A 467 -30.20 25.14 34.65
C TYR A 467 -31.07 25.91 33.65
N TYR A 468 -31.27 25.40 32.42
CA TYR A 468 -32.03 26.07 31.35
C TYR A 468 -33.44 25.49 31.10
N MET A 469 -33.86 24.46 31.84
CA MET A 469 -35.18 23.81 31.70
C MET A 469 -35.46 23.37 30.25
N LEU A 470 -36.57 23.85 29.66
CA LEU A 470 -36.99 23.48 28.30
C LEU A 470 -35.97 23.87 27.22
N PHE A 471 -35.31 25.03 27.36
CA PHE A 471 -34.25 25.45 26.43
C PHE A 471 -32.99 24.61 26.59
N GLY A 472 -32.73 24.12 27.80
CA GLY A 472 -31.70 23.14 28.08
C GLY A 472 -31.91 21.85 27.29
N PHE A 473 -33.14 21.32 27.31
CA PHE A 473 -33.48 20.12 26.55
C PHE A 473 -33.28 20.30 25.03
N VAL A 474 -33.69 21.44 24.46
CA VAL A 474 -33.44 21.76 23.04
C VAL A 474 -31.94 21.83 22.74
N SER A 475 -31.15 22.42 23.64
CA SER A 475 -29.70 22.51 23.51
C SER A 475 -29.03 21.13 23.54
N VAL A 476 -29.52 20.21 24.38
CA VAL A 476 -29.04 18.82 24.42
C VAL A 476 -29.34 18.07 23.13
N ILE A 477 -30.52 18.27 22.53
CA ILE A 477 -30.86 17.69 21.21
C ILE A 477 -29.93 18.25 20.12
N ALA A 478 -29.66 19.55 20.13
CA ALA A 478 -28.75 20.19 19.18
C ALA A 478 -27.32 19.63 19.34
N LEU A 479 -26.85 19.48 20.58
CA LEU A 479 -25.54 18.92 20.88
C LEU A 479 -25.43 17.44 20.45
N ALA A 480 -26.45 16.63 20.73
CA ALA A 480 -26.52 15.24 20.28
C ALA A 480 -26.51 15.14 18.75
N SER A 481 -27.25 16.03 18.08
CA SER A 481 -27.29 16.12 16.62
C SER A 481 -25.93 16.50 16.04
N ASN A 482 -25.23 17.45 16.66
CA ASN A 482 -23.87 17.84 16.26
C ASN A 482 -22.89 16.67 16.39
N LEU A 483 -22.90 15.96 17.53
CA LEU A 483 -22.05 14.78 17.74
C LEU A 483 -22.35 13.68 16.72
N LEU A 484 -23.64 13.41 16.46
CA LEU A 484 -24.07 12.44 15.45
C LEU A 484 -23.57 12.83 14.04
N LEU A 485 -23.70 14.09 13.64
CA LEU A 485 -23.20 14.56 12.34
C LEU A 485 -21.68 14.52 12.25
N LEU A 486 -20.97 14.80 13.34
CA LEU A 486 -19.51 14.68 13.41
C LEU A 486 -19.07 13.22 13.18
N VAL A 487 -19.68 12.27 13.87
CA VAL A 487 -19.35 10.84 13.69
C VAL A 487 -19.73 10.38 12.28
N ALA A 488 -20.89 10.77 11.76
CA ALA A 488 -21.29 10.49 10.38
C ALA A 488 -20.27 11.00 9.35
N LEU A 489 -19.75 12.22 9.55
CA LEU A 489 -18.75 12.83 8.68
C LEU A 489 -17.42 12.06 8.73
N LEU A 490 -16.95 11.69 9.92
CA LEU A 490 -15.74 10.87 10.08
C LEU A 490 -15.89 9.50 9.41
N SER A 491 -17.06 8.88 9.53
CA SER A 491 -17.42 7.65 8.81
C SER A 491 -17.41 7.87 7.30
N LEU A 492 -18.03 8.94 6.79
CA LEU A 492 -18.11 9.20 5.36
C LEU A 492 -16.73 9.44 4.73
N LEU A 493 -15.87 10.19 5.43
CA LEU A 493 -14.51 10.49 4.99
C LEU A 493 -13.53 9.34 5.22
N GLN A 494 -13.97 8.26 5.89
CA GLN A 494 -13.12 7.13 6.27
C GLN A 494 -11.85 7.59 7.02
N ALA A 495 -12.03 8.60 7.89
CA ALA A 495 -10.94 9.15 8.69
C ALA A 495 -10.63 8.22 9.86
N THR A 496 -9.34 8.02 10.13
CA THR A 496 -8.88 7.17 11.24
C THR A 496 -9.03 7.89 12.58
N LEU A 497 -9.86 7.36 13.48
CA LEU A 497 -10.01 7.83 14.85
C LEU A 497 -8.89 7.29 15.73
N THR A 498 -8.16 8.18 16.39
CA THR A 498 -7.10 7.85 17.35
C THR A 498 -7.49 8.30 18.75
N LEU A 499 -6.70 7.94 19.78
CA LEU A 499 -6.96 8.39 21.14
C LEU A 499 -6.91 9.93 21.30
N PRO A 500 -5.95 10.66 20.68
CA PRO A 500 -6.04 12.11 20.56
C PRO A 500 -7.29 12.60 19.82
N GLY A 501 -7.76 11.84 18.81
CA GLY A 501 -9.01 12.14 18.11
C GLY A 501 -10.23 12.11 19.03
N ILE A 502 -10.33 11.13 19.95
CA ILE A 502 -11.39 11.08 20.96
C ILE A 502 -11.31 12.30 21.88
N ALA A 503 -10.11 12.70 22.30
CA ALA A 503 -9.92 13.92 23.10
C ALA A 503 -10.33 15.18 22.33
N ALA A 504 -10.04 15.26 21.04
CA ALA A 504 -10.47 16.36 20.17
C ALA A 504 -12.00 16.39 20.05
N ILE A 505 -12.67 15.24 19.92
CA ILE A 505 -14.14 15.17 19.94
C ILE A 505 -14.68 15.74 21.27
N ALA A 506 -14.10 15.35 22.41
CA ALA A 506 -14.49 15.89 23.71
C ALA A 506 -14.29 17.42 23.80
N LEU A 507 -13.19 17.94 23.25
CA LEU A 507 -12.94 19.38 23.16
C LEU A 507 -13.97 20.09 22.28
N THR A 508 -14.27 19.54 21.10
CA THR A 508 -15.31 20.10 20.20
C THR A 508 -16.69 20.07 20.83
N LEU A 509 -16.98 19.05 21.64
CA LEU A 509 -18.22 18.98 22.42
C LEU A 509 -18.27 20.13 23.43
N GLY A 510 -17.17 20.39 24.14
CA GLY A 510 -16.99 21.53 25.04
C GLY A 510 -17.31 22.87 24.37
N MET A 511 -16.65 23.15 23.24
CA MET A 511 -16.87 24.39 22.48
C MET A 511 -18.31 24.51 21.94
N ALA A 512 -18.92 23.40 21.50
CA ALA A 512 -20.30 23.40 21.02
C ALA A 512 -21.32 23.70 22.13
N ILE A 513 -20.99 23.41 23.39
CA ILE A 513 -21.83 23.74 24.54
C ILE A 513 -21.77 25.25 24.81
N ASP A 514 -20.59 25.86 24.75
CA ASP A 514 -20.41 27.30 25.00
C ASP A 514 -21.25 28.15 24.03
N ALA A 515 -21.30 27.78 22.75
CA ALA A 515 -22.17 28.41 21.77
C ALA A 515 -23.66 28.37 22.19
N ASN A 516 -24.13 27.22 22.68
CA ASN A 516 -25.50 27.08 23.16
C ASN A 516 -25.76 27.87 24.46
N VAL A 517 -24.78 27.93 25.36
CA VAL A 517 -24.84 28.73 26.59
C VAL A 517 -24.96 30.22 26.26
N LEU A 518 -24.13 30.74 25.34
CA LEU A 518 -24.18 32.13 24.88
C LEU A 518 -25.55 32.51 24.33
N ILE A 519 -26.12 31.66 23.45
CA ILE A 519 -27.47 31.86 22.91
C ILE A 519 -28.50 31.88 24.04
N ASN A 520 -28.47 30.90 24.95
CA ASN A 520 -29.46 30.77 26.02
C ASN A 520 -29.39 31.93 27.03
N GLU A 521 -28.20 32.38 27.43
CA GLU A 521 -28.04 33.55 28.29
C GLU A 521 -28.52 34.82 27.60
N ARG A 522 -28.23 34.99 26.31
CA ARG A 522 -28.71 36.16 25.58
C ARG A 522 -30.23 36.20 25.48
N ILE A 523 -30.86 35.05 25.22
CA ILE A 523 -32.33 34.92 25.22
C ILE A 523 -32.90 35.27 26.60
N ARG A 524 -32.27 34.82 27.69
CA ARG A 524 -32.68 35.15 29.07
C ARG A 524 -32.56 36.64 29.38
N GLU A 525 -31.49 37.27 28.94
CA GLU A 525 -31.28 38.72 29.12
C GLU A 525 -32.39 39.51 28.42
N GLU A 526 -32.70 39.18 27.17
CA GLU A 526 -33.78 39.83 26.42
C GLU A 526 -35.15 39.61 27.06
N LEU A 527 -35.42 38.41 27.59
CA LEU A 527 -36.63 38.12 28.36
C LEU A 527 -36.72 38.96 29.65
N ARG A 528 -35.61 39.13 30.37
CA ARG A 528 -35.54 39.98 31.57
C ARG A 528 -35.75 41.45 31.24
N ASN A 529 -35.34 41.88 30.05
CA ASN A 529 -35.56 43.24 29.55
C ASN A 529 -37.00 43.47 29.03
N GLY A 530 -37.90 42.49 29.18
CA GLY A 530 -39.32 42.60 28.83
C GLY A 530 -39.66 42.26 27.38
N SER A 531 -38.70 41.75 26.60
CA SER A 531 -38.97 41.29 25.23
C SER A 531 -39.91 40.09 25.22
N SER A 532 -40.81 40.03 24.25
CA SER A 532 -41.65 38.84 24.05
C SER A 532 -40.78 37.60 23.76
N PRO A 533 -41.22 36.37 24.14
CA PRO A 533 -40.41 35.17 23.95
C PRO A 533 -39.92 34.93 22.51
N GLN A 534 -40.72 35.29 21.51
CA GLN A 534 -40.34 35.17 20.10
C GLN A 534 -39.27 36.19 19.68
N ALA A 535 -39.39 37.43 20.18
CA ALA A 535 -38.43 38.50 19.91
C ALA A 535 -37.09 38.22 20.61
N ALA A 536 -37.13 37.71 21.85
CA ALA A 536 -35.96 37.32 22.61
C ALA A 536 -35.16 36.20 21.90
N ILE A 537 -35.84 35.19 21.34
CA ILE A 537 -35.18 34.14 20.54
C ILE A 537 -34.50 34.72 19.31
N HIS A 538 -35.19 35.56 18.54
CA HIS A 538 -34.62 36.17 17.33
C HIS A 538 -33.39 37.03 17.65
N ALA A 539 -33.51 37.92 18.65
CA ALA A 539 -32.42 38.78 19.09
C ALA A 539 -31.24 37.98 19.69
N GLY A 540 -31.54 36.87 20.37
CA GLY A 540 -30.54 35.95 20.89
C GLY A 540 -29.70 35.31 19.80
N TYR A 541 -30.32 34.74 18.77
CA TYR A 541 -29.61 34.13 17.65
C TYR A 541 -28.85 35.13 16.79
N ASP A 542 -29.44 36.29 16.47
CA ASP A 542 -28.75 37.31 15.66
C ASP A 542 -27.49 37.85 16.33
N ARG A 543 -27.55 38.10 17.64
CA ARG A 543 -26.43 38.73 18.38
C ARG A 543 -25.38 37.72 18.83
N ALA A 544 -25.77 36.49 19.14
CA ALA A 544 -24.83 35.46 19.57
C ALA A 544 -24.02 34.89 18.39
N PHE A 545 -24.54 34.95 17.16
CA PHE A 545 -23.88 34.36 15.99
C PHE A 545 -22.49 34.95 15.71
N ASP A 546 -22.33 36.27 15.85
CA ASP A 546 -21.04 36.94 15.62
C ASP A 546 -19.95 36.43 16.59
N THR A 547 -20.31 36.27 17.87
CA THR A 547 -19.39 35.73 18.90
C THR A 547 -19.09 34.26 18.69
N ILE A 548 -20.06 33.48 18.22
CA ILE A 548 -19.87 32.06 17.90
C ILE A 548 -18.96 31.88 16.69
N LEU A 549 -19.02 32.77 15.69
CA LEU A 549 -18.17 32.70 14.50
C LEU A 549 -16.71 33.10 14.82
N ASP A 550 -16.51 34.00 15.78
CA ASP A 550 -15.19 34.47 16.22
C ASP A 550 -14.45 33.46 17.12
N SER A 551 -15.21 32.60 17.83
CA SER A 551 -14.68 31.55 18.72
C SER A 551 -14.38 30.26 17.97
#